data_AF-A0A852KSG7-F1
#
_entry.id   AF-A0A852KSG7-F1
#
_cell.length_a   1.000
_cell.length_b   1.000
_cell.length_c   1.000
_cell.angle_alpha   90.00
_cell.angle_beta   90.00
_cell.angle_gamma   90.00
#
_symmetry.space_group_name_H-M   'P 1'
#
loop_
_entity.id
_entity.type
_entity.pdbx_description
1 polymer ?
#
loop_
_entity_poly.entity_id
_entity_poly.type
_entity_poly.pdbx_seq_one_letter_code
_entity_poly.pdbx_strand_id
1 'polypeptide(L)'
;SPHVLFTPSIIWPQSCAVAKAKFFRHVARKAPFDSFHLHCLQLCAGSLAGTGFSTYTMKTIVMQLLPTTLLSDWHHSYLQPHTKDVMRYLRRCLEEKRLNHFFFGNEKVPEEIFLPPVFQEAEPLNLYECLMEDPFLHAEALRDWD
;
A
#
# COMPACT_ATOMS: atom_id res chain seq x y z
N SER A 1 -18.98 37.12 -5.68
CA SER A 1 -17.81 36.43 -5.12
C SER A 1 -18.10 36.13 -3.66
N PRO A 2 -17.69 35.00 -3.05
CA PRO A 2 -16.75 33.97 -3.52
C PRO A 2 -17.38 32.56 -3.52
N HIS A 3 -16.73 31.57 -4.14
CA HIS A 3 -16.58 30.22 -3.56
C HIS A 3 -15.51 29.51 -4.36
N VAL A 4 -14.31 29.62 -3.80
CA VAL A 4 -13.19 28.67 -3.78
C VAL A 4 -13.24 27.63 -4.89
N LEU A 5 -12.32 27.80 -5.83
CA LEU A 5 -11.75 26.76 -6.67
C LEU A 5 -11.44 25.54 -5.78
N PHE A 6 -12.36 24.58 -5.70
CA PHE A 6 -12.03 23.22 -5.26
C PHE A 6 -11.19 22.61 -6.37
N THR A 7 -9.91 22.95 -6.40
CA THR A 7 -8.93 22.32 -7.29
C THR A 7 -8.77 20.88 -6.83
N PRO A 8 -9.18 19.87 -7.62
CA PRO A 8 -9.07 18.46 -7.25
C PRO A 8 -7.60 18.04 -6.99
N SER A 9 -6.63 18.81 -7.51
CA SER A 9 -5.20 18.48 -7.46
C SER A 9 -4.54 18.56 -6.07
N ILE A 10 -5.12 19.26 -5.09
CA ILE A 10 -4.55 19.37 -3.72
C ILE A 10 -5.40 18.62 -2.69
N ILE A 11 -6.71 18.52 -2.91
CA ILE A 11 -7.65 17.89 -1.97
C ILE A 11 -7.48 16.37 -1.98
N TRP A 12 -7.18 15.80 -3.14
CA TRP A 12 -6.99 14.36 -3.30
C TRP A 12 -5.76 13.84 -2.55
N PRO A 13 -4.55 14.42 -2.75
CA PRO A 13 -3.36 13.97 -2.01
C PRO A 13 -3.53 14.09 -0.50
N GLN A 14 -4.17 15.17 -0.03
CA GLN A 14 -4.42 15.39 1.39
C GLN A 14 -5.38 14.35 1.98
N SER A 15 -6.49 14.08 1.29
CA SER A 15 -7.47 13.07 1.71
C SER A 15 -6.85 11.67 1.74
N CYS A 16 -5.98 11.34 0.77
CA CYS A 16 -5.19 10.11 0.79
C CYS A 16 -4.21 10.06 1.97
N ALA A 17 -3.54 11.16 2.31
CA ALA A 17 -2.65 11.20 3.47
C ALA A 17 -3.42 10.96 4.78
N VAL A 18 -4.59 11.58 4.94
CA VAL A 18 -5.47 11.37 6.10
C VAL A 18 -5.97 9.93 6.17
N ALA A 19 -6.41 9.36 5.04
CA ALA A 19 -6.85 7.96 4.97
C ALA A 19 -5.73 6.99 5.35
N LYS A 20 -4.50 7.20 4.84
CA LYS A 20 -3.30 6.41 5.23
C LYS A 20 -3.08 6.45 6.74
N ALA A 21 -3.09 7.65 7.33
CA ALA A 21 -2.87 7.81 8.77
C ALA A 21 -3.96 7.12 9.61
N LYS A 22 -5.23 7.21 9.18
CA LYS A 22 -6.35 6.50 9.82
C LYS A 22 -6.19 4.98 9.72
N PHE A 23 -5.79 4.46 8.55
CA PHE A 23 -5.55 3.04 8.34
C PHE A 23 -4.49 2.48 9.30
N PHE A 24 -3.30 3.08 9.32
CA PHE A 24 -2.23 2.59 10.20
C PHE A 24 -2.61 2.72 11.68
N ARG A 25 -3.37 3.75 12.06
CA ARG A 25 -3.89 3.88 13.42
C ARG A 25 -4.92 2.80 13.76
N HIS A 26 -5.79 2.45 12.81
CA HIS A 26 -6.76 1.36 12.98
C HIS A 26 -6.04 0.03 13.21
N VAL A 27 -5.05 -0.30 12.36
CA VAL A 27 -4.22 -1.50 12.48
C VAL A 27 -3.53 -1.55 13.85
N ALA A 28 -2.86 -0.46 14.25
CA ALA A 28 -2.15 -0.41 15.53
C ALA A 28 -3.06 -0.61 16.75
N ARG A 29 -4.33 -0.16 16.70
CA ARG A 29 -5.30 -0.35 17.78
C ARG A 29 -5.81 -1.78 17.90
N LYS A 30 -5.87 -2.50 16.78
CA LYS A 30 -6.39 -3.87 16.73
C LYS A 30 -5.28 -4.91 16.91
N ALA A 31 -4.03 -4.49 16.79
CA ALA A 31 -2.89 -5.37 16.93
C ALA A 31 -2.61 -5.69 18.43
N PRO A 32 -2.09 -6.90 18.74
CA PRO A 32 -1.66 -7.26 20.09
C PRO A 32 -0.61 -6.30 20.68
N PHE A 33 -0.51 -6.26 22.01
CA PHE A 33 0.37 -5.36 22.79
C PHE A 33 1.87 -5.44 22.41
N ASP A 34 2.31 -6.51 21.76
CA ASP A 34 3.68 -6.70 21.24
C ASP A 34 3.75 -6.96 19.73
N SER A 35 2.85 -6.36 18.95
CA SER A 35 2.82 -6.59 17.50
C SER A 35 4.01 -5.95 16.76
N PHE A 36 4.69 -6.73 15.91
CA PHE A 36 5.90 -6.31 15.18
C PHE A 36 5.62 -5.71 13.80
N HIS A 37 4.36 -5.45 13.45
CA HIS A 37 3.94 -5.02 12.11
C HIS A 37 4.65 -3.75 11.62
N LEU A 38 4.83 -2.74 12.48
CA LEU A 38 5.58 -1.52 12.12
C LEU A 38 7.08 -1.79 11.93
N HIS A 39 7.67 -2.68 12.72
CA HIS A 39 9.07 -3.05 12.56
C HIS A 39 9.27 -3.88 11.29
N CYS A 40 8.35 -4.78 10.96
CA CYS A 40 8.32 -5.50 9.68
C CYS A 40 8.22 -4.52 8.50
N LEU A 41 7.35 -3.51 8.61
CA LEU A 41 7.22 -2.44 7.62
C LEU A 41 8.53 -1.68 7.42
N GLN A 42 9.19 -1.31 8.52
CA GLN A 42 10.46 -0.59 8.52
C GLN A 42 11.59 -1.44 7.92
N LEU A 43 11.65 -2.73 8.25
CA LEU A 43 12.62 -3.66 7.67
C LEU A 43 12.39 -3.83 6.18
N CYS A 44 11.15 -4.06 5.74
CA CYS A 44 10.83 -4.17 4.31
C CYS A 44 11.17 -2.89 3.55
N ALA A 45 10.82 -1.72 4.11
CA ALA A 45 11.16 -0.44 3.52
C ALA A 45 12.68 -0.19 3.48
N GLY A 46 13.42 -0.63 4.50
CA GLY A 46 14.88 -0.54 4.57
C GLY A 46 15.60 -1.50 3.63
N SER A 47 15.13 -2.75 3.53
CA SER A 47 15.67 -3.76 2.59
C SER A 47 15.48 -3.37 1.13
N LEU A 48 14.52 -2.49 0.85
CA LEU A 48 14.23 -1.99 -0.49
C LEU A 48 14.76 -0.56 -0.71
N ALA A 49 15.43 0.02 0.29
CA ALA A 49 16.15 1.27 0.10
C ALA A 49 17.31 1.05 -0.87
N GLY A 50 17.29 1.73 -2.02
CA GLY A 50 18.25 1.55 -3.11
C GLY A 50 17.76 0.66 -4.25
N THR A 51 16.59 0.04 -4.11
CA THR A 51 15.84 -0.51 -5.26
C THR A 51 15.10 0.63 -5.96
N GLY A 52 14.76 0.49 -7.24
CA GLY A 52 13.94 1.48 -7.98
C GLY A 52 12.53 1.71 -7.39
N PHE A 53 12.15 1.01 -6.32
CA PHE A 53 10.83 1.10 -5.70
C PHE A 53 10.70 2.28 -4.74
N SER A 54 9.63 3.06 -4.93
CA SER A 54 9.32 4.19 -4.05
C SER A 54 8.82 3.74 -2.67
N THR A 55 9.04 4.57 -1.64
CA THR A 55 8.44 4.38 -0.31
C THR A 55 6.90 4.31 -0.38
N TYR A 56 6.29 4.95 -1.38
CA TYR A 56 4.85 4.92 -1.57
C TYR A 56 4.37 3.56 -2.06
N THR A 57 5.05 2.95 -3.03
CA THR A 57 4.82 1.57 -3.50
C THR A 57 4.82 0.59 -2.33
N MET A 58 5.82 0.72 -1.45
CA MET A 58 5.95 -0.14 -0.27
C MET A 58 4.81 0.02 0.72
N LYS A 59 4.40 1.26 0.99
CA LYS A 59 3.23 1.52 1.85
C LYS A 59 1.98 0.87 1.26
N THR A 60 1.76 1.00 -0.06
CA THR A 60 0.60 0.39 -0.71
C THR A 60 0.60 -1.13 -0.60
N ILE A 61 1.74 -1.79 -0.84
CA ILE A 61 1.87 -3.25 -0.72
C ILE A 61 1.54 -3.72 0.69
N VAL A 62 2.11 -3.08 1.72
CA VAL A 62 1.84 -3.51 3.08
C VAL A 62 0.39 -3.23 3.47
N MET A 63 -0.19 -2.11 3.03
CA MET A 63 -1.61 -1.85 3.23
C MET A 63 -2.50 -2.91 2.57
N GLN A 64 -2.12 -3.47 1.41
CA GLN A 64 -2.86 -4.57 0.76
C GLN A 64 -2.78 -5.89 1.56
N LEU A 65 -1.67 -6.14 2.25
CA LEU A 65 -1.45 -7.38 3.01
C LEU A 65 -2.05 -7.34 4.41
N LEU A 66 -2.03 -6.19 5.08
CA LEU A 66 -2.50 -6.03 6.47
C LEU A 66 -3.93 -6.51 6.73
N PRO A 67 -4.92 -6.32 5.82
CA PRO A 67 -6.27 -6.85 5.98
C PRO A 67 -6.39 -8.37 5.74
N THR A 68 -5.44 -8.97 5.02
CA THR A 68 -5.49 -10.38 4.63
C THR A 68 -4.86 -11.33 5.64
N THR A 69 -3.99 -10.80 6.50
CA THR A 69 -3.34 -11.55 7.57
C THR A 69 -4.14 -11.40 8.86
N LEU A 70 -4.48 -12.51 9.54
CA LEU A 70 -5.11 -12.40 10.86
C LEU A 70 -4.20 -11.59 11.79
N LEU A 71 -4.77 -10.57 12.44
CA LEU A 71 -4.04 -9.68 13.33
C LEU A 71 -3.36 -10.40 14.51
N SER A 72 -3.73 -11.65 14.79
CA SER A 72 -3.12 -12.55 15.76
C SER A 72 -1.73 -13.09 15.35
N ASP A 73 -1.38 -13.04 14.06
CA ASP A 73 -0.14 -13.65 13.55
C ASP A 73 1.06 -12.69 13.58
N TRP A 74 0.91 -11.48 14.11
CA TRP A 74 1.97 -10.45 14.14
C TRP A 74 2.88 -10.52 15.37
N HIS A 75 3.03 -11.72 15.94
CA HIS A 75 4.03 -12.00 16.99
C HIS A 75 5.46 -11.99 16.40
N HIS A 76 6.47 -11.69 17.23
CA HIS A 76 7.89 -11.65 16.82
C HIS A 76 8.34 -12.88 16.02
N SER A 77 7.81 -14.06 16.37
CA SER A 77 8.10 -15.34 15.72
C SER A 77 7.74 -15.40 14.22
N TYR A 78 6.91 -14.47 13.73
CA TYR A 78 6.45 -14.43 12.33
C TYR A 78 7.09 -13.30 11.51
N LEU A 79 8.06 -12.57 12.06
CA LEU A 79 8.72 -11.45 11.36
C LEU A 79 9.31 -11.88 9.99
N GLN A 80 10.00 -13.01 9.95
CA GLN A 80 10.59 -13.54 8.72
C GLN A 80 9.51 -14.03 7.72
N PRO A 81 8.50 -14.83 8.10
CA PRO A 81 7.35 -15.13 7.24
C PRO A 81 6.69 -13.89 6.63
N HIS A 82 6.39 -12.87 7.44
CA HIS A 82 5.72 -11.64 6.96
C HIS A 82 6.58 -10.86 5.97
N THR A 83 7.89 -10.81 6.20
CA THR A 83 8.82 -10.18 5.24
C THR A 83 8.81 -10.94 3.91
N LYS A 84 8.82 -12.29 3.93
CA LYS A 84 8.71 -13.10 2.72
C LYS A 84 7.38 -12.89 1.99
N ASP A 85 6.29 -12.72 2.72
CA ASP A 85 4.97 -12.46 2.12
C ASP A 85 4.90 -11.09 1.43
N VAL A 86 5.49 -10.06 2.04
CA VAL A 86 5.67 -8.75 1.40
C VAL A 86 6.46 -8.89 0.10
N MET A 87 7.59 -9.60 0.14
CA MET A 87 8.45 -9.75 -1.04
C MET A 87 7.75 -10.58 -2.14
N ARG A 88 7.08 -11.66 -1.78
CA ARG A 88 6.31 -12.50 -2.72
C ARG A 88 5.16 -11.73 -3.35
N TYR A 89 4.48 -10.88 -2.59
CA TYR A 89 3.41 -10.04 -3.10
C TYR A 89 3.94 -8.98 -4.07
N LEU A 90 5.06 -8.33 -3.75
CA LEU A 90 5.70 -7.37 -4.65
C LEU A 90 6.08 -8.04 -5.98
N ARG A 91 6.74 -9.20 -5.93
CA ARG A 91 7.09 -9.98 -7.14
C ARG A 91 5.86 -10.27 -7.99
N ARG A 92 4.76 -10.72 -7.38
CA ARG A 92 3.49 -10.95 -8.10
C ARG A 92 2.94 -9.67 -8.74
N CYS A 93 2.99 -8.53 -8.05
CA CYS A 93 2.56 -7.26 -8.62
C CYS A 93 3.39 -6.86 -9.85
N LEU A 94 4.68 -7.16 -9.86
CA LEU A 94 5.56 -6.92 -11.02
C LEU A 94 5.24 -7.89 -12.18
N GLU A 95 5.06 -9.17 -11.89
CA GLU A 95 4.69 -10.19 -12.89
C GLU A 95 3.32 -9.85 -13.53
N GLU A 96 2.34 -9.45 -12.73
CA GLU A 96 1.01 -9.06 -13.17
C GLU A 96 0.95 -7.61 -13.71
N LYS A 97 2.03 -6.83 -13.57
CA LYS A 97 2.10 -5.39 -13.91
C LYS A 97 0.98 -4.58 -13.26
N ARG A 98 0.62 -4.96 -12.04
CA ARG A 98 -0.57 -4.47 -11.36
C ARG A 98 -0.34 -4.29 -9.87
N LEU A 99 -0.48 -3.04 -9.43
CA LEU A 99 -0.52 -2.68 -8.02
C LEU A 99 -1.60 -1.62 -7.83
N ASN A 100 -2.79 -2.03 -7.42
CA ASN A 100 -3.89 -1.09 -7.23
C ASN A 100 -3.69 -0.22 -5.99
N HIS A 101 -3.98 1.07 -6.13
CA HIS A 101 -4.02 2.03 -5.04
C HIS A 101 -4.96 1.54 -3.94
N PHE A 102 -4.49 1.51 -2.69
CA PHE A 102 -5.22 0.85 -1.60
C PHE A 102 -6.61 1.43 -1.32
N PHE A 103 -6.83 2.74 -1.46
CA PHE A 103 -8.11 3.38 -1.12
C PHE A 103 -9.12 3.55 -2.26
N PHE A 104 -8.78 3.22 -3.50
CA PHE A 104 -9.64 3.53 -4.65
C PHE A 104 -10.27 2.23 -5.15
N GLY A 105 -11.60 2.18 -5.18
CA GLY A 105 -12.34 1.00 -5.64
C GLY A 105 -12.00 -0.28 -4.89
N ASN A 106 -11.53 -0.17 -3.63
CA ASN A 106 -11.08 -1.31 -2.85
C ASN A 106 -12.02 -1.59 -1.68
N GLU A 107 -12.83 -2.63 -1.83
CA GLU A 107 -13.77 -3.11 -0.82
C GLU A 107 -13.08 -3.68 0.44
N LYS A 108 -11.77 -3.95 0.39
CA LYS A 108 -10.99 -4.45 1.53
C LYS A 108 -10.59 -3.37 2.52
N VAL A 109 -10.90 -2.09 2.25
CA VAL A 109 -10.65 -1.02 3.21
C VAL A 109 -11.60 -1.19 4.39
N PRO A 110 -11.11 -1.27 5.64
CA PRO A 110 -11.97 -1.38 6.82
C PRO A 110 -13.03 -0.27 6.88
N GLU A 111 -14.27 -0.61 7.19
CA GLU A 111 -15.41 0.33 7.26
C GLU A 111 -15.17 1.48 8.24
N GLU A 112 -14.35 1.27 9.28
CA GLU A 112 -13.99 2.33 10.24
C GLU A 112 -13.11 3.43 9.63
N ILE A 113 -12.63 3.23 8.40
CA ILE A 113 -11.90 4.24 7.63
C ILE A 113 -12.88 4.90 6.68
N PHE A 114 -13.52 5.96 7.18
CA PHE A 114 -14.38 6.81 6.37
C PHE A 114 -13.60 7.44 5.21
N LEU A 115 -13.81 6.89 4.01
CA LEU A 115 -13.31 7.43 2.74
C LEU A 115 -14.35 8.33 2.08
N PRO A 116 -13.93 9.38 1.35
CA PRO A 116 -14.83 10.11 0.46
C PRO A 116 -15.54 9.16 -0.53
N PRO A 117 -16.83 9.38 -0.86
CA PRO A 117 -17.57 8.53 -1.80
C PRO A 117 -16.85 8.35 -3.14
N VAL A 118 -16.26 9.43 -3.66
CA VAL A 118 -15.46 9.41 -4.90
C VAL A 118 -14.27 8.44 -4.87
N PHE A 119 -13.76 8.02 -3.71
CA PHE A 119 -12.71 6.99 -3.64
C PHE A 119 -13.30 5.59 -3.67
N GLN A 120 -14.46 5.39 -3.03
CA GLN A 120 -15.14 4.10 -2.97
C GLN A 120 -15.73 3.72 -4.33
N GLU A 121 -16.31 4.72 -5.03
CA GLU A 121 -16.96 4.57 -6.33
C GLU A 121 -15.98 4.60 -7.51
N ALA A 122 -14.70 4.94 -7.27
CA ALA A 122 -13.69 4.96 -8.33
C ALA A 122 -13.34 3.54 -8.79
N GLU A 123 -13.02 3.39 -10.07
CA GLU A 123 -12.36 2.19 -10.57
C GLU A 123 -11.01 1.97 -9.85
N PRO A 124 -10.59 0.71 -9.61
CA PRO A 124 -9.30 0.43 -9.01
C PRO A 124 -8.15 1.06 -9.79
N LEU A 125 -7.46 2.03 -9.18
CA LEU A 125 -6.37 2.76 -9.81
C LEU A 125 -5.07 1.94 -9.81
N ASN A 126 -4.62 1.45 -10.97
CA ASN A 126 -3.36 0.71 -11.09
C ASN A 126 -2.15 1.65 -11.06
N LEU A 127 -1.29 1.52 -10.04
CA LEU A 127 -0.05 2.30 -9.92
C LEU A 127 1.06 1.84 -10.86
N TYR A 128 0.91 0.65 -11.47
CA TYR A 128 1.87 0.05 -12.40
C TYR A 128 1.41 0.10 -13.86
N GLU A 129 0.48 0.99 -14.19
CA GLU A 129 0.00 1.18 -15.56
C GLU A 129 1.16 1.42 -16.55
N CYS A 130 2.19 2.18 -16.15
CA CYS A 130 3.39 2.39 -16.97
C CYS A 130 4.16 1.09 -17.30
N LEU A 131 4.11 0.06 -16.45
CA LEU A 131 4.74 -1.24 -16.71
C LEU A 131 3.97 -2.07 -17.74
N MET A 132 2.68 -1.76 -17.93
CA MET A 132 1.86 -2.33 -19.00
C MET A 132 2.21 -1.71 -20.35
N GLU A 133 2.43 -0.39 -20.36
CA GLU A 133 2.71 0.39 -21.57
C GLU A 133 4.14 0.24 -22.07
N ASP A 134 5.12 0.11 -21.16
CA ASP A 134 6.54 0.06 -21.49
C ASP A 134 7.21 -1.27 -21.07
N PRO A 135 7.51 -2.17 -22.02
CA PRO A 135 8.21 -3.42 -21.75
C PRO A 135 9.64 -3.24 -21.22
N PHE A 136 10.30 -2.13 -21.52
CA PHE A 136 11.65 -1.84 -21.02
C PHE A 136 11.61 -1.47 -19.54
N LEU A 137 10.69 -0.60 -19.13
CA LEU A 137 10.46 -0.28 -17.72
C LEU A 137 10.06 -1.53 -16.92
N HIS A 138 9.23 -2.40 -17.51
CA HIS A 138 8.88 -3.68 -16.86
C HIS A 138 10.10 -4.59 -16.67
N ALA A 139 10.93 -4.74 -17.70
CA ALA A 139 12.14 -5.55 -17.62
C ALA A 139 13.16 -4.96 -16.63
N GLU A 140 13.28 -3.63 -16.54
CA GLU A 140 14.11 -2.95 -15.55
C GLU A 140 13.61 -3.20 -14.13
N ALA A 141 12.31 -3.03 -13.88
CA ALA A 141 11.73 -3.28 -12.57
C ALA A 141 11.87 -4.75 -12.10
N LEU A 142 11.87 -5.71 -13.03
CA LEU A 142 12.16 -7.12 -12.71
C LEU A 142 13.65 -7.36 -12.43
N ARG A 143 14.56 -6.71 -13.17
CA ARG A 143 16.01 -6.83 -12.91
C ARG A 143 16.42 -6.21 -11.58
N ASP A 144 15.83 -5.09 -11.20
CA ASP A 144 16.08 -4.44 -9.91
C ASP A 144 15.57 -5.26 -8.72
N TRP A 145 14.76 -6.30 -9.00
CA TRP A 145 14.17 -7.19 -8.02
C TRP A 145 14.95 -8.51 -7.83
N ASP A 146 15.51 -9.07 -8.91
CA ASP A 146 16.24 -10.35 -8.93
C ASP A 146 17.63 -10.27 -8.24
#